data_AF-A0A645IZT3-F1
#
_entry.id   AF-A0A645IZT3-F1
#
_cell.length_a   1.000
_cell.length_b   1.000
_cell.length_c   1.000
_cell.angle_alpha   90.00
_cell.angle_beta   90.00
_cell.angle_gamma   90.00
#
_symmetry.space_group_name_H-M   'P 1'
#
loop_
_entity.id
_entity.type
_entity.pdbx_description
1 polymer ?
#
loop_
_entity_poly.entity_id
_entity_poly.type
_entity_poly.pdbx_seq_one_letter_code
_entity_poly.pdbx_strand_id
1 'polypeptide(L)'
;MIRFENGAVLHLEFSWAANIKSETRYVELRGTKAGLKWDECDVEIFAEENGHPIDIHPTNCTNLNGHVYNLRNFYDVVIEGAKPCFDPQQGIDMIKILCAIYESAKTGREVVLN
;
A
#
# COMPACT_ATOMS: atom_id res chain seq x y z
N MET A 1 6.47 12.89 0.99
CA MET A 1 7.34 11.78 1.39
C MET A 1 7.10 11.49 2.86
N ILE A 2 7.01 10.23 3.25
CA ILE A 2 6.83 9.80 4.65
C ILE A 2 8.02 8.90 5.00
N ARG A 3 8.62 9.10 6.18
CA ARG A 3 9.69 8.25 6.72
C ARG A 3 9.16 7.51 7.94
N PHE A 4 9.31 6.19 7.94
CA PHE A 4 8.93 5.35 9.07
C PHE A 4 10.12 5.12 10.01
N GLU A 5 9.82 4.74 11.25
CA GLU A 5 10.83 4.46 12.29
C GLU A 5 11.81 3.34 11.88
N ASN A 6 11.32 2.35 11.12
CA ASN A 6 12.14 1.25 10.60
C ASN A 6 13.04 1.66 9.41
N GLY A 7 13.09 2.95 9.06
CA GLY A 7 13.89 3.48 7.97
C GLY A 7 13.25 3.38 6.58
N ALA A 8 12.08 2.73 6.45
CA ALA A 8 11.34 2.70 5.18
C ALA A 8 10.85 4.10 4.80
N VAL A 9 10.73 4.33 3.49
CA VAL A 9 10.26 5.60 2.92
C VAL A 9 9.10 5.32 1.97
N LEU A 10 8.01 6.07 2.14
CA LEU A 10 6.85 6.03 1.25
C LEU A 10 6.73 7.33 0.46
N HIS A 11 6.63 7.17 -0.84
CA HIS A 11 6.24 8.22 -1.77
C HIS A 11 4.77 7.99 -2.13
N LEU A 12 3.95 9.00 -1.89
CA LEU A 12 2.53 8.97 -2.19
C LEU A 12 2.24 10.06 -3.22
N GLU A 13 1.64 9.64 -4.33
CA GLU A 13 1.25 10.51 -5.43
C GLU A 13 -0.24 10.32 -5.70
N PHE A 14 -0.95 11.42 -5.84
CA PHE A 14 -2.38 11.42 -6.14
C PHE A 14 -2.73 12.67 -6.94
N SER A 15 -3.55 12.51 -7.97
CA SER A 15 -4.11 13.63 -8.71
C SER A 15 -5.50 13.28 -9.22
N TRP A 16 -6.46 14.16 -8.98
CA TRP A 16 -7.78 14.09 -9.58
C TRP A 16 -7.79 14.58 -11.04
N ALA A 17 -6.89 15.50 -11.39
CA ALA A 17 -6.80 16.14 -12.70
C ALA A 17 -5.46 15.84 -13.38
N ALA A 18 -5.17 14.55 -13.57
CA ALA A 18 -3.89 14.10 -14.08
C ALA A 18 -3.70 14.26 -15.61
N ASN A 19 -4.78 14.55 -16.37
CA ASN A 19 -4.76 14.61 -17.85
C ASN A 19 -4.18 13.34 -18.50
N ILE A 20 -4.55 12.17 -17.99
CA ILE A 20 -4.13 10.86 -18.47
C ILE A 20 -5.27 10.16 -19.21
N LYS A 21 -4.91 9.20 -20.06
CA LYS A 21 -5.86 8.46 -20.92
C LYS A 21 -6.89 7.65 -20.12
N SER A 22 -6.46 7.05 -19.00
CA SER A 22 -7.29 6.22 -18.14
C SER A 22 -6.82 6.35 -16.70
N GLU A 23 -7.73 6.12 -15.75
CA GLU A 23 -7.39 5.98 -14.33
C GLU A 23 -6.34 4.89 -14.14
N THR A 24 -5.43 5.10 -13.20
CA THR A 24 -4.38 4.14 -12.86
C THR A 24 -4.18 4.12 -11.36
N ARG A 25 -3.98 2.92 -10.82
CA ARG A 25 -3.59 2.70 -9.44
C ARG A 25 -2.48 1.68 -9.42
N TYR A 26 -1.32 2.10 -8.92
CA TYR A 26 -0.16 1.22 -8.81
C TYR A 26 0.45 1.27 -7.43
N VAL A 27 1.17 0.21 -7.09
CA VAL A 27 2.05 0.13 -5.93
C VAL A 27 3.38 -0.40 -6.40
N GLU A 28 4.45 0.29 -6.01
CA GLU A 28 5.81 -0.18 -6.21
C GLU A 28 6.49 -0.39 -4.85
N LEU A 29 6.96 -1.60 -4.61
CA LEU A 29 7.77 -1.95 -3.46
C LEU A 29 9.21 -2.14 -3.90
N ARG A 30 10.14 -1.50 -3.21
CA ARG A 30 11.58 -1.60 -3.48
C ARG A 30 12.27 -2.17 -2.25
N GLY A 31 12.53 -3.47 -2.28
CA GLY A 31 13.23 -4.17 -1.22
C GLY A 31 14.73 -4.30 -1.52
N THR A 32 15.46 -4.87 -0.56
CA THR A 32 16.91 -5.12 -0.69
C THR A 32 17.24 -6.37 -1.51
N LYS A 33 16.26 -7.26 -1.74
CA LYS A 33 16.42 -8.52 -2.50
C LYS A 33 15.60 -8.57 -3.78
N ALA A 34 14.49 -7.85 -3.81
CA ALA A 34 13.57 -7.82 -4.94
C ALA A 34 12.74 -6.54 -4.90
N GLY A 35 12.22 -6.15 -6.05
CA GLY A 35 11.16 -5.17 -6.21
C GLY A 35 9.86 -5.84 -6.66
N LEU A 36 8.75 -5.14 -6.47
CA LEU A 36 7.45 -5.54 -6.98
C LEU A 36 6.76 -4.32 -7.55
N LYS A 37 6.13 -4.49 -8.70
CA LYS A 37 5.16 -3.56 -9.26
C LYS A 37 3.82 -4.27 -9.31
N TRP A 38 2.80 -3.59 -8.80
CA TRP A 38 1.43 -4.08 -8.83
C TRP A 38 0.54 -3.00 -9.42
N ASP A 39 -0.18 -3.36 -10.48
CA ASP A 39 -1.13 -2.54 -11.21
C ASP A 39 -2.43 -3.36 -11.34
N GLU A 40 -3.43 -2.98 -10.55
CA GLU A 40 -4.75 -3.65 -10.52
C GLU A 40 -4.69 -5.18 -10.33
N CYS A 41 -4.61 -5.94 -11.43
CA CYS A 41 -4.57 -7.40 -11.46
C CYS A 41 -3.23 -7.98 -11.86
N ASP A 42 -2.29 -7.14 -12.30
CA ASP A 42 -1.00 -7.54 -12.79
C ASP A 42 0.09 -7.29 -11.75
N VAL A 43 0.88 -8.31 -11.48
CA VAL A 43 1.97 -8.26 -10.50
C VAL A 43 3.24 -8.68 -11.22
N GLU A 44 4.23 -7.81 -11.19
CA GLU A 44 5.56 -8.08 -11.72
C GLU A 44 6.55 -8.04 -10.56
N ILE A 45 7.36 -9.09 -10.40
CA ILE A 45 8.41 -9.14 -9.38
C ILE A 45 9.77 -9.14 -10.09
N PHE A 46 10.62 -8.22 -9.67
CA PHE A 46 11.96 -8.01 -10.23
C PHE A 46 12.98 -8.45 -9.20
N ALA A 47 13.80 -9.45 -9.51
CA ALA A 47 14.76 -10.04 -8.58
C ALA A 47 16.09 -10.35 -9.26
N GLU A 48 17.02 -10.92 -8.48
CA GLU A 48 18.30 -11.41 -8.97
C GLU A 48 18.45 -12.89 -8.60
N GLU A 49 18.81 -13.72 -9.58
CA GLU A 49 19.16 -15.13 -9.37
C GLU A 49 20.52 -15.41 -10.01
N ASN A 50 21.46 -15.97 -9.24
CA ASN A 50 22.83 -16.26 -9.69
C ASN A 50 23.56 -15.05 -10.32
N GLY A 51 23.34 -13.83 -9.81
CA GLY A 51 23.96 -12.61 -10.34
C GLY A 51 23.29 -12.05 -11.61
N HIS A 52 22.16 -12.62 -12.03
CA HIS A 52 21.43 -12.21 -13.22
C HIS A 52 20.05 -11.66 -12.85
N PRO A 53 19.65 -10.50 -13.39
CA PRO A 53 18.30 -9.99 -13.25
C PRO A 53 17.28 -10.97 -13.84
N ILE A 54 16.19 -11.20 -13.11
CA ILE A 54 15.07 -12.02 -13.56
C ILE A 54 13.75 -11.29 -13.30
N ASP A 55 12.79 -11.52 -14.19
CA ASP A 55 11.42 -11.04 -14.09
C ASP A 55 10.50 -12.23 -13.82
N ILE A 56 9.71 -12.14 -12.75
CA ILE A 56 8.78 -13.18 -12.34
C ILE A 56 7.36 -12.64 -12.54
N HIS A 57 6.60 -13.34 -13.39
CA HIS A 57 5.20 -13.05 -13.68
C HIS A 57 4.29 -14.14 -13.10
N PRO A 58 3.66 -13.92 -11.94
CA PRO A 58 2.73 -14.88 -11.36
C PRO A 58 1.52 -15.10 -12.28
N THR A 59 1.24 -16.35 -12.65
CA THR A 59 0.17 -16.68 -13.62
C THR A 59 -1.21 -16.85 -12.98
N ASN A 60 -1.30 -16.91 -11.65
CA ASN A 60 -2.54 -17.17 -10.91
C ASN A 60 -2.96 -15.97 -10.02
N CYS A 61 -2.69 -14.74 -10.46
CA CYS A 61 -3.22 -13.54 -9.81
C CYS A 61 -4.74 -13.53 -9.93
N THR A 62 -5.42 -14.11 -8.94
CA THR A 62 -6.87 -14.02 -8.83
C THR A 62 -7.23 -12.61 -8.41
N ASN A 63 -8.13 -11.99 -9.16
CA ASN A 63 -8.66 -10.66 -8.84
C ASN A 63 -9.61 -10.80 -7.64
N LEU A 64 -9.01 -10.93 -6.46
CA LEU A 64 -9.72 -11.10 -5.21
C LEU A 64 -10.30 -9.76 -4.82
N ASN A 65 -11.63 -9.65 -4.89
CA ASN A 65 -12.32 -8.44 -4.46
C ASN A 65 -12.13 -8.25 -2.95
N GLY A 66 -11.25 -7.31 -2.57
CA GLY A 66 -10.95 -7.00 -1.17
C GLY A 66 -12.18 -6.65 -0.32
N HIS A 67 -13.24 -6.08 -0.94
CA HIS A 67 -14.49 -5.81 -0.22
C HIS A 67 -15.19 -7.09 0.22
N VAL A 68 -15.17 -8.13 -0.61
CA VAL A 68 -15.77 -9.43 -0.26
C VAL A 68 -15.03 -10.05 0.92
N TYR A 69 -13.70 -9.94 0.98
CA TYR A 69 -12.90 -10.40 2.12
C TYR A 69 -13.21 -9.62 3.39
N ASN A 70 -13.36 -8.30 3.30
CA ASN A 70 -13.73 -7.47 4.46
C ASN A 70 -15.12 -7.82 5.01
N LEU A 71 -16.10 -8.07 4.12
CA LEU A 71 -17.45 -8.50 4.54
C LEU A 71 -17.44 -9.88 5.20
N ARG A 72 -16.63 -10.83 4.68
CA ARG A 72 -16.45 -12.14 5.30
C ARG A 72 -15.79 -12.03 6.66
N ASN A 73 -14.69 -11.27 6.77
CA ASN A 73 -14.03 -11.06 8.05
C ASN A 73 -14.97 -10.42 9.08
N PHE A 74 -15.82 -9.47 8.66
CA PHE A 74 -16.84 -8.91 9.55
C PHE A 74 -17.81 -9.99 10.08
N TYR A 75 -18.33 -10.85 9.19
CA TYR A 75 -19.17 -11.98 9.60
C TYR A 75 -18.42 -12.90 10.59
N ASP A 76 -17.20 -13.32 10.25
CA ASP A 76 -16.40 -14.24 11.06
C ASP A 76 -16.11 -13.66 12.47
N VAL A 77 -15.86 -12.35 12.56
CA VAL A 77 -15.64 -11.67 13.83
C VAL A 77 -16.92 -11.65 14.68
N VAL A 78 -18.04 -11.25 14.08
CA VAL A 78 -19.30 -11.03 14.82
C VAL A 78 -19.98 -12.34 15.20
N ILE A 79 -19.93 -13.34 14.33
CA ILE A 79 -20.66 -14.60 14.50
C ILE A 79 -19.75 -15.70 15.05
N GLU A 80 -18.55 -15.87 14.48
CA GLU A 80 -17.65 -16.98 14.82
C GLU A 80 -16.61 -16.59 15.89
N GLY A 81 -16.57 -15.32 16.31
CA GLY A 81 -15.62 -14.81 17.30
C GLY A 81 -14.17 -14.74 16.80
N ALA A 82 -13.96 -14.68 15.49
CA ALA A 82 -12.63 -14.54 14.90
C ALA A 82 -11.97 -13.20 15.30
N LYS A 83 -10.62 -13.14 15.20
CA LYS A 83 -9.90 -11.88 15.38
C LYS A 83 -10.08 -10.98 14.14
N PRO A 84 -10.40 -9.69 14.29
CA PRO A 84 -10.45 -8.75 13.18
C PRO A 84 -9.12 -8.69 12.42
N CYS A 85 -9.18 -8.56 11.10
CA CYS A 85 -7.97 -8.37 10.29
C CYS A 85 -7.39 -6.94 10.38
N PHE A 86 -8.11 -6.01 11.02
CA PHE A 86 -7.67 -4.65 11.31
C PHE A 86 -7.95 -4.28 12.78
N ASP A 87 -7.03 -3.52 13.38
CA ASP A 87 -7.18 -2.94 14.70
C ASP A 87 -7.69 -1.48 14.58
N PRO A 88 -8.64 -1.01 15.40
CA PRO A 88 -9.06 0.39 15.41
C PRO A 88 -7.91 1.40 15.46
N GLN A 89 -6.81 1.08 16.14
CA GLN A 89 -5.63 1.94 16.22
C GLN A 89 -5.00 2.20 14.85
N GLN A 90 -5.03 1.22 13.94
CA GLN A 90 -4.50 1.39 12.57
C GLN A 90 -5.26 2.49 11.81
N GLY A 91 -6.57 2.63 12.04
CA GLY A 91 -7.37 3.71 11.47
C GLY A 91 -6.98 5.07 12.04
N ILE A 92 -6.73 5.15 13.35
CA ILE A 92 -6.28 6.37 14.02
C ILE A 92 -4.91 6.82 13.46
N ASP A 93 -3.97 5.89 13.33
CA ASP A 93 -2.62 6.18 12.84
C ASP A 93 -2.63 6.63 11.38
N MET A 94 -3.48 6.03 10.54
CA MET A 94 -3.72 6.48 9.17
C MET A 94 -4.21 7.94 9.13
N ILE A 95 -5.20 8.29 9.95
CA ILE A 95 -5.73 9.67 10.00
C ILE A 95 -4.67 10.66 10.47
N LYS A 96 -3.85 10.30 11.47
CA LYS A 96 -2.72 11.15 11.91
C LYS A 96 -1.74 11.44 10.77
N ILE A 97 -1.38 10.41 9.99
CA ILE A 97 -0.51 10.58 8.82
C ILE A 97 -1.15 11.51 7.79
N LEU A 98 -2.44 11.33 7.48
CA LEU A 98 -3.14 12.22 6.55
C LEU A 98 -3.16 13.68 7.05
N CYS A 99 -3.45 13.91 8.32
CA CYS A 99 -3.39 15.25 8.92
C CYS A 99 -1.99 15.87 8.82
N ALA A 100 -0.94 15.09 9.09
CA ALA A 100 0.45 15.53 8.98
C ALA A 100 0.84 15.90 7.54
N ILE A 101 0.32 15.19 6.54
CA ILE A 101 0.53 15.55 5.12
C ILE A 101 -0.08 16.93 4.82
N TYR A 102 -1.30 17.20 5.28
CA TYR A 102 -1.93 18.51 5.09
C TYR A 102 -1.18 19.63 5.82
N GLU A 103 -0.73 19.39 7.05
CA GLU A 103 0.06 20.36 7.82
C GLU A 103 1.43 20.62 7.18
N SER A 104 2.10 19.58 6.71
CA SER A 104 3.36 19.68 5.99
C SER A 104 3.21 20.51 4.72
N ALA A 105 2.14 20.28 3.95
CA ALA A 105 1.84 21.06 2.74
C ALA A 105 1.58 22.54 3.05
N LYS A 106 0.87 22.84 4.15
CA LYS A 106 0.57 24.22 4.58
C LYS A 106 1.81 24.97 5.05
N THR A 107 2.72 24.29 5.73
CA THR A 107 3.90 24.90 6.36
C THR A 107 5.15 24.84 5.50
N GLY A 108 5.19 23.97 4.50
CA GLY A 108 6.37 23.68 3.69
C GLY A 108 7.49 23.00 4.49
N ARG A 109 7.16 22.34 5.61
CA ARG A 109 8.13 21.69 6.51
C ARG A 109 7.69 20.28 6.86
N GLU A 110 8.63 19.48 7.38
CA GLU A 110 8.30 18.16 7.91
C GLU A 110 7.46 18.27 9.18
N VAL A 111 6.59 17.28 9.38
CA VAL A 111 5.80 17.08 10.59
C VAL A 111 6.23 15.75 11.20
N VAL A 112 6.71 15.78 12.44
CA VAL A 112 7.14 14.59 13.17
C VAL A 112 5.97 14.08 13.98
N LEU A 113 5.63 12.80 13.80
CA LEU A 113 4.61 12.11 14.57
C LEU A 113 5.27 11.26 15.65
N ASN A 114 4.64 11.21 16.82
CA ASN A 114 5.02 10.37 17.96
C ASN A 114 4.04 9.20 18.13
#